data_AF-A0A5N6QKC1-F1
#
_entry.id   AF-A0A5N6QKC1-F1
#
_cell.length_a   1.000
_cell.length_b   1.000
_cell.length_c   1.000
_cell.angle_alpha   90.00
_cell.angle_beta   90.00
_cell.angle_gamma   90.00
#
_symmetry.space_group_name_H-M   'P 1'
#
loop_
_entity.id
_entity.type
_entity.pdbx_description
1 polymer ?
#
loop_
_entity_poly.entity_id
_entity_poly.type
_entity_poly.pdbx_seq_one_letter_code
_entity_poly.pdbx_strand_id
1 'polypeptide(L)' 'MAMGGADFAKLQMAIFIHYLVTQCRWKVIGGGEVIRNPGLVFPNGLQIEISEKDK' A
#
# COMPACT_ATOMS: atom_id res chain seq x y z
N MET A 1 3.28 22.81 13.50
CA MET A 1 2.27 21.88 14.08
C MET A 1 2.52 20.50 13.50
N ALA A 2 3.33 19.68 14.14
CA ALA A 2 3.47 18.27 13.74
C ALA A 2 2.21 17.54 14.20
N MET A 3 1.51 16.85 13.30
CA MET A 3 0.43 15.96 13.72
C MET A 3 1.07 14.78 14.42
N GLY A 4 0.68 14.51 15.68
CA GLY A 4 1.35 13.53 16.54
C GLY A 4 1.42 12.10 15.97
N GLY A 5 0.63 11.77 14.95
CA GLY A 5 0.65 10.48 14.27
C GLY A 5 1.60 10.37 13.06
N ALA A 6 2.22 11.46 12.61
CA ALA A 6 2.96 11.45 11.34
C ALA A 6 4.21 10.53 11.38
N ASP A 7 4.96 10.52 12.48
CA ASP A 7 6.14 9.67 12.62
C ASP A 7 5.79 8.19 12.74
N PHE A 8 4.70 7.88 13.46
CA PHE A 8 4.19 6.52 13.55
C PHE A 8 3.67 6.01 12.20
N ALA A 9 2.92 6.83 11.45
CA ALA A 9 2.43 6.47 10.13
C ALA A 9 3.57 6.16 9.14
N LYS A 10 4.65 6.95 9.18
CA LYS A 10 5.86 6.67 8.38
C LYS A 10 6.49 5.33 8.75
N LEU A 11 6.64 5.04 10.05
CA LEU A 11 7.18 3.77 10.51
C LEU A 11 6.31 2.58 10.08
N GLN A 12 4.99 2.67 10.26
CA GLN A 12 4.05 1.62 9.87
C GLN A 12 4.12 1.34 8.36
N MET A 13 4.13 2.38 7.51
CA MET A 13 4.26 2.21 6.07
C MET A 13 5.62 1.63 5.68
N ALA A 14 6.71 2.07 6.32
CA ALA A 14 8.05 1.56 6.04
C ALA A 14 8.16 0.05 6.32
N ILE A 15 7.64 -0.40 7.46
CA ILE A 15 7.64 -1.83 7.83
C ILE A 15 6.79 -2.64 6.85
N PHE A 16 5.59 -2.15 6.54
CA PHE A 16 4.69 -2.81 5.59
C PHE A 16 5.34 -2.97 4.21
N ILE A 17 5.91 -1.90 3.67
CA ILE A 17 6.58 -1.92 2.37
C ILE A 17 7.82 -2.83 2.42
N HIS A 18 8.63 -2.76 3.48
CA HIS A 18 9.82 -3.60 3.64
C HIS A 18 9.46 -5.08 3.57
N TYR A 19 8.44 -5.52 4.32
CA TYR A 19 7.98 -6.91 4.27
C TYR A 19 7.42 -7.27 2.89
N LEU A 20 6.56 -6.40 2.34
CA LEU A 20 5.94 -6.61 1.02
C LEU A 20 6.98 -6.80 -0.10
N VAL A 21 8.10 -6.06 -0.06
CA VAL A 21 9.14 -6.18 -1.10
C VAL A 21 10.20 -7.24 -0.80
N THR A 22 10.38 -7.65 0.45
CA THR A 22 11.40 -8.66 0.80
C THR A 22 10.84 -10.07 0.78
N GLN A 23 9.62 -10.27 1.29
CA GLN A 23 9.03 -11.60 1.47
C GLN A 23 7.97 -11.95 0.44
N CYS A 24 7.43 -10.97 -0.30
CA CYS A 24 6.34 -11.20 -1.24
C CYS A 24 6.68 -10.78 -2.67
N ARG A 25 6.16 -11.53 -3.65
CA ARG A 25 5.97 -11.07 -5.02
C ARG A 25 4.54 -10.56 -5.12
N TRP A 26 4.36 -9.44 -5.80
CA TRP A 26 3.04 -8.89 -6.05
C TRP A 26 2.95 -8.34 -7.46
N LYS A 27 1.77 -8.41 -8.05
CA LYS A 27 1.46 -7.77 -9.33
C LYS A 27 0.06 -7.19 -9.29
N VAL A 28 -0.13 -6.07 -9.98
CA VAL A 28 -1.46 -5.47 -10.17
C VAL A 28 -2.17 -6.26 -11.27
N ILE A 29 -3.36 -6.76 -10.98
CA ILE A 29 -4.18 -7.54 -11.91
C ILE A 29 -5.40 -6.78 -12.40
N GLY A 30 -5.73 -5.64 -11.78
CA GLY A 30 -6.87 -4.81 -12.16
C GLY A 30 -7.14 -3.69 -11.17
N GLY A 31 -8.13 -2.85 -11.49
CA GLY A 31 -8.46 -1.67 -10.70
C GLY A 31 -7.34 -0.63 -10.74
N GLY A 32 -7.14 0.09 -9.63
CA GLY A 32 -6.11 1.14 -9.53
C GLY A 32 -6.53 2.49 -10.10
N GLU A 33 -7.79 2.62 -10.52
CA GLU A 33 -8.39 3.93 -10.81
C GLU A 33 -8.37 4.76 -9.54
N VAL A 34 -7.92 6.01 -9.65
CA VAL A 34 -7.84 6.94 -8.53
C VAL A 34 -8.71 8.12 -8.83
N ILE A 35 -9.68 8.38 -7.96
CA ILE A 35 -10.48 9.61 -8.00
C ILE A 35 -10.26 10.39 -6.71
N ARG A 36 -10.55 11.69 -6.75
CA ARG A 36 -10.51 12.57 -5.58
C ARG A 36 -11.92 13.03 -5.27
N ASN A 37 -12.49 12.60 -4.15
CA ASN A 37 -13.85 13.01 -3.76
C ASN A 37 -14.16 12.80 -2.26
N PRO A 38 -13.95 13.79 -1.37
CA PRO A 38 -12.96 14.88 -1.39
C PRO A 38 -11.52 14.39 -1.10
N GLY A 39 -11.36 13.14 -0.63
CA GLY A 39 -10.06 12.48 -0.43
C GLY A 39 -9.66 11.58 -1.60
N LEU A 40 -8.44 11.04 -1.57
CA LEU A 40 -7.99 10.03 -2.53
C LEU A 40 -8.69 8.71 -2.28
N VAL A 41 -9.40 8.20 -3.29
CA VAL A 41 -10.12 6.92 -3.19
C VAL A 41 -9.88 6.05 -4.43
N PHE A 42 -9.94 4.75 -4.23
CA PHE A 42 -9.91 3.74 -5.29
C PHE A 42 -11.33 3.17 -5.46
N PRO A 43 -12.17 3.71 -6.36
CA PRO A 43 -13.59 3.36 -6.44
C PRO A 43 -13.82 1.88 -6.77
N ASN A 44 -12.94 1.29 -7.56
CA ASN A 44 -12.95 -0.13 -7.91
C ASN A 44 -11.87 -0.94 -7.17
N GLY A 45 -11.28 -0.35 -6.12
CA GLY A 45 -10.14 -0.90 -5.39
C GLY A 45 -8.85 -0.98 -6.22
N LEU A 46 -7.81 -1.52 -5.61
CA LEU A 46 -6.56 -1.92 -6.27
C LEU A 46 -6.45 -3.44 -6.13
N GLN A 47 -6.62 -4.16 -7.23
CA GLN A 47 -6.60 -5.61 -7.22
C GLN A 47 -5.16 -6.08 -7.39
N ILE A 48 -4.63 -6.73 -6.36
CA ILE A 48 -3.25 -7.18 -6.29
C ILE A 48 -3.26 -8.69 -6.04
N GLU A 49 -2.53 -9.42 -6.87
CA GLU A 49 -2.18 -10.81 -6.57
C GLU A 49 -0.86 -10.83 -5.81
N ILE A 50 -0.83 -11.52 -4.67
CA ILE A 50 0.34 -11.64 -3.80
C ILE A 50 0.70 -13.12 -3.67
N SER A 51 1.99 -13.42 -3.73
CA SER A 51 2.54 -14.76 -3.47
C SER A 51 3.83 -14.62 -2.66
N GLU A 52 4.21 -15.67 -1.92
CA GLU A 52 5.51 -15.69 -1.25
C GLU A 52 6.65 -15.62 -2.27
N LYS A 53 7.73 -14.91 -1.91
CA LYS A 53 8.99 -15.02 -2.62
C LYS A 53 9.63 -16.35 -2.28
N ASP A 54 10.00 -17.10 -3.32
CA ASP A 54 10.90 -18.23 -3.17
C ASP A 54 12.22 -17.76 -2.52
N LYS A 55 12.79 -18.60 -1.65
CA LYS A 55 13.85 -18.22 -0.71
C LYS A 55 15.21 -18.00 -1.39
#